data_AF-A0A1B7MIB6-F1
#
_entry.id   AF-A0A1B7MIB6-F1
#
_cell.length_a   1.000
_cell.length_b   1.000
_cell.length_c   1.000
_cell.angle_alpha   90.00
_cell.angle_beta   90.00
_cell.angle_gamma   90.00
#
_symmetry.space_group_name_H-M   'P 1'
#
loop_
_entity.id
_entity.type
_entity.pdbx_description
1 polymer ?
#
loop_
_entity_poly.entity_id
_entity_poly.type
_entity_poly.pdbx_seq_one_letter_code
_entity_poly.pdbx_strand_id
1 'polypeptide(L)'
;MSSLFDAELTQVIDRNIEYPKQIWYGLAIFLFVVGCFQWGSSLHSKFAKYQQQESDEESTSNNHIHYKFSLRRIPFAFINIYRVVAFRWTLEIGQTYTLNIAEIFVTLGYIALLYTYTFINTTSLDGQKADILYWSSRAARVAASQIPLVAALGTKNNIVSLVTGISYDKLNYIHRMMARTCFTLLCVHGASEASSYPYFRLSLNDQWLRSGMTAIAALFALIIVSLRPIRQEAYEVFFYTHFISVLIFLVGAYHHTAEYNASFWIWPSIVIWGLDRFIRMVRLVVFNHSYFGFKSGSGTMDGTTELLSENLVRLRLSRPPHFHWSPGQTAYLIMPSVSTLPFEAHPFTIASFDSSLIQTTVPEDQSNS
;
A
#
# COMPACT_ATOMS: atom_id res chain seq x y z
N MET A 1 -44.29 -10.67 21.10
CA MET A 1 -43.19 -9.93 21.75
C MET A 1 -41.83 -10.54 21.42
N SER A 2 -41.66 -11.86 21.52
CA SER A 2 -40.44 -12.56 21.04
C SER A 2 -40.16 -12.33 19.56
N SER A 3 -41.16 -12.45 18.68
CA SER A 3 -40.97 -12.29 17.22
C SER A 3 -40.50 -10.89 16.78
N LEU A 4 -40.83 -9.84 17.53
CA LEU A 4 -40.38 -8.47 17.25
C LEU A 4 -38.94 -8.28 17.74
N PHE A 5 -38.63 -8.75 18.95
CA PHE A 5 -37.27 -8.73 19.49
C PHE A 5 -36.29 -9.53 18.62
N ASP A 6 -36.69 -10.72 18.16
CA ASP A 6 -35.89 -11.57 17.28
C ASP A 6 -35.63 -10.90 15.92
N ALA A 7 -36.62 -10.18 15.38
CA ALA A 7 -36.49 -9.44 14.13
C ALA A 7 -35.54 -8.23 14.27
N GLU A 8 -35.64 -7.48 15.36
CA GLU A 8 -34.75 -6.34 15.61
C GLU A 8 -33.31 -6.78 15.90
N LEU A 9 -33.11 -7.87 16.66
CA LEU A 9 -31.79 -8.45 16.90
C LEU A 9 -31.15 -8.92 15.59
N THR A 10 -31.93 -9.57 14.73
CA THR A 10 -31.48 -10.00 13.40
C THR A 10 -31.07 -8.79 12.56
N GLN A 11 -31.86 -7.72 12.57
CA GLN A 11 -31.52 -6.48 11.87
C GLN A 11 -30.21 -5.85 12.37
N VAL A 12 -29.93 -5.91 13.68
CA VAL A 12 -28.67 -5.39 14.25
C VAL A 12 -27.48 -6.19 13.74
N ILE A 13 -27.57 -7.52 13.77
CA ILE A 13 -26.53 -8.45 13.28
C ILE A 13 -26.31 -8.27 11.78
N ASP A 14 -27.38 -8.22 11.00
CA ASP A 14 -27.33 -8.06 9.55
C ASP A 14 -26.62 -6.76 9.18
N ARG A 15 -27.02 -5.64 9.80
CA ARG A 15 -26.33 -4.38 9.54
C ARG A 15 -24.85 -4.55 9.83
N ASN A 16 -24.47 -5.12 10.97
CA ASN A 16 -23.08 -5.30 11.42
C ASN A 16 -22.22 -6.08 10.40
N ILE A 17 -22.84 -6.91 9.58
CA ILE A 17 -22.20 -7.65 8.47
C ILE A 17 -22.25 -6.86 7.16
N GLU A 18 -23.39 -6.23 6.84
CA GLU A 18 -23.64 -5.59 5.56
C GLU A 18 -22.90 -4.25 5.38
N TYR A 19 -22.80 -3.42 6.41
CA TYR A 19 -22.11 -2.11 6.24
C TYR A 19 -20.62 -2.25 5.91
N PRO A 20 -19.84 -3.14 6.56
CA PRO A 20 -18.49 -3.44 6.10
C PRO A 20 -18.42 -3.87 4.62
N LYS A 21 -19.39 -4.67 4.13
CA LYS A 21 -19.45 -5.05 2.71
C LYS A 21 -19.76 -3.87 1.81
N GLN A 22 -20.70 -2.99 2.21
CA GLN A 22 -21.05 -1.78 1.45
C GLN A 22 -19.87 -0.81 1.34
N ILE A 23 -19.08 -0.66 2.41
CA ILE A 23 -17.81 0.08 2.36
C ILE A 23 -16.88 -0.54 1.31
N TRP A 24 -16.74 -1.87 1.30
CA TRP A 24 -15.94 -2.57 0.29
C TRP A 24 -16.47 -2.41 -1.13
N TYR A 25 -17.78 -2.39 -1.35
CA TYR A 25 -18.35 -2.10 -2.67
C TYR A 25 -17.96 -0.69 -3.13
N GLY A 26 -18.06 0.30 -2.23
CA GLY A 26 -17.63 1.67 -2.53
C GLY A 26 -16.14 1.76 -2.88
N LEU A 27 -15.28 1.10 -2.09
CA LEU A 27 -13.83 1.07 -2.33
C LEU A 27 -13.47 0.32 -3.61
N ALA A 28 -14.13 -0.81 -3.88
CA ALA A 28 -13.92 -1.60 -5.09
C ALA A 28 -14.32 -0.83 -6.34
N ILE A 29 -15.48 -0.14 -6.32
CA ILE A 29 -15.91 0.74 -7.41
C ILE A 29 -14.89 1.88 -7.62
N PHE A 30 -14.44 2.52 -6.54
CA PHE A 30 -13.43 3.58 -6.63
C PHE A 30 -12.13 3.07 -7.29
N LEU A 31 -11.59 1.95 -6.82
CA LEU A 31 -10.38 1.34 -7.38
C LEU A 31 -10.57 0.88 -8.83
N PHE A 32 -11.75 0.32 -9.15
CA PHE A 32 -12.10 -0.10 -10.50
C PHE A 32 -12.12 1.09 -11.46
N VAL A 33 -12.77 2.20 -11.09
CA VAL A 33 -12.84 3.42 -11.90
C VAL A 33 -11.43 3.97 -12.15
N VAL A 34 -10.60 4.08 -11.11
CA VAL A 34 -9.19 4.51 -11.25
C VAL A 34 -8.42 3.56 -12.18
N GLY A 35 -8.61 2.26 -12.03
CA GLY A 35 -8.02 1.25 -12.90
C GLY A 35 -8.44 1.39 -14.36
N CYS A 36 -9.74 1.54 -14.65
CA CYS A 36 -10.24 1.74 -16.01
C CYS A 36 -9.57 2.94 -16.69
N PHE A 37 -9.42 4.06 -15.98
CA PHE A 37 -8.71 5.23 -16.51
C PHE A 37 -7.23 4.95 -16.78
N GLN A 38 -6.54 4.27 -15.85
CA GLN A 38 -5.12 3.94 -16.00
C GLN A 38 -4.87 3.02 -17.19
N TRP A 39 -5.59 1.90 -17.26
CA TRP A 39 -5.41 0.92 -18.32
C TRP A 39 -5.89 1.47 -19.67
N GLY A 40 -7.01 2.19 -19.70
CA GLY A 40 -7.47 2.88 -20.90
C GLY A 40 -6.45 3.89 -21.43
N SER A 41 -5.85 4.70 -20.55
CA SER A 41 -4.78 5.63 -20.92
C SER A 41 -3.52 4.91 -21.41
N SER A 42 -3.14 3.79 -20.78
CA SER A 42 -1.97 3.02 -21.17
C SER A 42 -2.17 2.39 -22.56
N LEU A 43 -3.33 1.76 -22.80
CA LEU A 43 -3.68 1.18 -24.10
C LEU A 43 -3.68 2.26 -25.19
N HIS A 44 -4.37 3.38 -24.95
CA HIS A 44 -4.42 4.48 -25.92
C HIS A 44 -3.03 5.02 -26.26
N SER A 45 -2.15 5.16 -25.26
CA SER A 45 -0.78 5.62 -25.50
C SER A 45 0.06 4.65 -26.34
N LYS A 46 -0.18 3.34 -26.21
CA LYS A 46 0.50 2.32 -27.03
C LYS A 46 0.01 2.34 -28.47
N PHE A 47 -1.30 2.43 -28.68
CA PHE A 47 -1.89 2.54 -30.02
C PHE A 47 -1.47 3.84 -30.73
N ALA A 48 -1.47 4.96 -30.02
CA ALA A 48 -1.04 6.24 -30.58
C ALA A 48 0.45 6.22 -30.99
N LYS A 49 1.33 5.64 -30.15
CA LYS A 49 2.76 5.48 -30.51
C LYS A 49 2.95 4.57 -31.72
N TYR A 50 2.17 3.49 -31.85
CA TYR A 50 2.23 2.61 -33.01
C TYR A 50 1.85 3.35 -34.30
N GLN A 51 0.75 4.11 -34.28
CA GLN A 51 0.34 4.93 -35.44
C GLN A 51 1.36 6.04 -35.78
N GLN A 52 1.99 6.63 -34.76
CA GLN A 52 2.95 7.72 -34.96
C GLN A 52 4.30 7.21 -35.49
N GLN A 53 4.73 6.02 -35.07
CA GLN A 53 5.93 5.36 -35.61
C GLN A 53 5.75 4.95 -37.08
N GLU A 54 4.52 4.64 -37.51
CA GLU A 54 4.19 4.37 -38.92
C GLU A 54 4.15 5.66 -39.78
N SER A 55 3.84 6.82 -39.18
CA SER A 55 3.79 8.12 -39.89
C SER A 55 5.10 8.91 -39.90
N ASP A 56 5.98 8.66 -38.93
CA ASP A 56 7.26 9.37 -38.79
C ASP A 56 8.33 8.85 -39.77
N GLU A 57 8.11 7.72 -40.45
CA GLU A 57 8.96 7.26 -41.57
C GLU A 57 8.81 8.14 -42.83
N GLU A 58 7.75 8.96 -42.94
CA GLU A 58 7.43 9.69 -44.18
C GLU A 58 7.37 11.23 -44.06
N SER A 59 7.76 11.85 -42.94
CA SER A 59 7.62 13.31 -42.82
C SER A 59 8.71 14.05 -42.04
N THR A 60 9.83 14.32 -42.73
CA THR A 60 10.67 15.49 -42.41
C THR A 60 10.14 16.71 -43.16
N SER A 61 9.37 17.56 -42.48
CA SER A 61 9.04 18.89 -43.02
C SER A 61 8.84 19.93 -41.93
N ASN A 62 9.59 21.02 -42.08
CA ASN A 62 9.60 22.23 -41.28
C ASN A 62 8.19 22.78 -41.01
N ASN A 63 7.87 23.05 -39.75
CA ASN A 63 6.65 23.77 -39.39
C ASN A 63 6.94 25.00 -38.53
N HIS A 64 6.65 26.18 -39.09
CA HIS A 64 6.50 27.43 -38.37
C HIS A 64 5.28 27.38 -37.44
N ILE A 65 5.47 27.75 -36.16
CA ILE A 65 4.45 27.67 -35.11
C ILE A 65 3.51 28.89 -35.18
N HIS A 66 2.30 28.70 -35.71
CA HIS A 66 1.19 29.64 -35.52
C HIS A 66 0.32 29.20 -34.33
N TYR A 67 0.28 30.01 -33.26
CA TYR A 67 -0.61 29.80 -32.11
C TYR A 67 -2.06 30.20 -32.47
N LYS A 68 -2.82 29.28 -33.08
CA LYS A 68 -4.29 29.40 -33.13
C LYS A 68 -4.91 28.77 -31.89
N PHE A 69 -5.76 29.53 -31.20
CA PHE A 69 -6.55 29.04 -30.07
C PHE A 69 -7.54 27.99 -30.59
N SER A 70 -7.36 26.73 -30.18
CA SER A 70 -8.21 25.62 -30.65
C SER A 70 -9.15 25.20 -29.52
N LEU A 71 -10.46 25.33 -29.75
CA LEU A 71 -11.49 24.89 -28.80
C LEU A 71 -11.36 23.38 -28.48
N ARG A 72 -10.78 22.57 -29.38
CA ARG A 72 -10.48 21.15 -29.13
C ARG A 72 -9.42 20.90 -28.06
N ARG A 73 -8.65 21.93 -27.67
CA ARG A 73 -7.61 21.84 -26.61
C ARG A 73 -8.14 22.21 -25.22
N ILE A 74 -9.36 22.75 -25.11
CA ILE A 74 -9.97 23.13 -23.83
C ILE A 74 -10.11 21.93 -22.86
N PRO A 75 -10.56 20.73 -23.29
CA PRO A 75 -10.62 19.57 -22.39
C PRO A 75 -9.24 19.17 -21.84
N PHE A 76 -8.20 19.20 -22.68
CA PHE A 76 -6.82 18.93 -22.24
C PHE A 76 -6.31 19.99 -21.26
N ALA A 77 -6.69 21.26 -21.45
CA ALA A 77 -6.36 22.32 -20.50
C ALA A 77 -7.01 22.08 -19.13
N PHE A 78 -8.29 21.69 -19.08
CA PHE A 78 -8.95 21.33 -17.83
C PHE A 78 -8.31 20.11 -17.15
N ILE A 79 -7.96 19.07 -17.90
CA ILE A 79 -7.24 17.89 -17.37
C ILE A 79 -5.89 18.31 -16.78
N ASN A 80 -5.15 19.20 -17.47
CA ASN A 80 -3.87 19.69 -16.98
C ASN A 80 -4.03 20.55 -15.72
N ILE A 81 -5.01 21.45 -15.68
CA ILE A 81 -5.33 22.24 -14.48
C ILE A 81 -5.69 21.30 -13.31
N TYR A 82 -6.55 20.31 -13.55
CA TYR A 82 -6.87 19.29 -12.55
C TYR A 82 -5.61 18.59 -12.04
N ARG A 83 -4.73 18.13 -12.92
CA ARG A 83 -3.47 17.46 -12.52
C ARG A 83 -2.58 18.38 -11.68
N VAL A 84 -2.51 19.67 -12.04
CA VAL A 84 -1.75 20.67 -11.27
C VAL A 84 -2.35 20.82 -9.88
N VAL A 85 -3.66 21.04 -9.76
CA VAL A 85 -4.32 21.21 -8.46
C VAL A 85 -4.25 19.94 -7.62
N ALA A 86 -4.53 18.77 -8.21
CA ALA A 86 -4.59 17.51 -7.49
C ALA A 86 -3.20 17.04 -7.00
N PHE A 87 -2.16 17.17 -7.85
CA PHE A 87 -0.87 16.55 -7.60
C PHE A 87 0.29 17.53 -7.36
N ARG A 88 0.20 18.77 -7.84
CA ARG A 88 1.27 19.78 -7.68
C ARG A 88 1.00 20.78 -6.57
N TRP A 89 -0.26 21.06 -6.23
CA TRP A 89 -0.55 21.83 -5.03
C TRP A 89 -0.35 20.95 -3.80
N THR A 90 0.61 21.35 -2.99
CA THR A 90 0.97 20.68 -1.75
C THR A 90 0.69 21.60 -0.57
N LEU A 91 0.06 21.04 0.45
CA LEU A 91 -0.07 21.64 1.76
C LEU A 91 1.12 21.20 2.61
N GLU A 92 1.84 22.17 3.16
CA GLU A 92 2.90 21.93 4.12
C GLU A 92 2.30 21.99 5.54
N ILE A 93 2.29 20.84 6.23
CA ILE A 93 1.84 20.73 7.61
C ILE A 93 3.10 20.70 8.49
N GLY A 94 3.43 21.87 9.04
CA GLY A 94 4.67 22.10 9.77
C GLY A 94 5.91 21.93 8.88
N GLN A 95 7.08 21.74 9.49
CA GLN A 95 8.33 21.51 8.74
C GLN A 95 8.45 20.06 8.24
N THR A 96 7.56 19.18 8.71
CA THR A 96 7.75 17.74 8.53
C THR A 96 6.88 17.16 7.43
N TYR A 97 5.65 17.60 7.17
CA TYR A 97 4.77 16.90 6.21
C TYR A 97 4.43 17.76 4.99
N THR A 98 4.60 17.19 3.79
CA THR A 98 4.10 17.76 2.53
C THR A 98 3.07 16.80 1.95
N LEU A 99 1.83 17.27 1.80
CA LEU A 99 0.70 16.47 1.31
C LEU A 99 0.10 17.12 0.09
N ASN A 100 -0.16 16.35 -0.97
CA ASN A 100 -0.92 16.91 -2.09
C ASN A 100 -2.44 16.90 -1.81
N ILE A 101 -3.19 17.70 -2.55
CA ILE A 101 -4.64 17.83 -2.36
C ILE A 101 -5.38 16.50 -2.60
N ALA A 102 -4.92 15.68 -3.57
CA ALA A 102 -5.53 14.38 -3.83
C ALA A 102 -5.41 13.42 -2.62
N GLU A 103 -4.24 13.36 -1.99
CA GLU A 103 -3.97 12.58 -0.78
C GLU A 103 -4.89 13.00 0.37
N ILE A 104 -5.07 14.31 0.57
CA ILE A 104 -5.97 14.85 1.59
C ILE A 104 -7.42 14.49 1.28
N PHE A 105 -7.87 14.72 0.05
CA PHE A 105 -9.25 14.44 -0.36
C PHE A 105 -9.62 12.96 -0.20
N VAL A 106 -8.76 12.05 -0.69
CA VAL A 106 -8.97 10.60 -0.54
C VAL A 106 -8.97 10.20 0.93
N THR A 107 -8.08 10.77 1.74
CA THR A 107 -8.01 10.48 3.18
C THR A 107 -9.27 10.94 3.91
N LEU A 108 -9.72 12.17 3.67
CA LEU A 108 -10.94 12.70 4.30
C LEU A 108 -12.18 11.94 3.84
N GLY A 109 -12.27 11.60 2.54
CA GLY A 109 -13.35 10.78 2.01
C GLY A 109 -13.38 9.39 2.66
N TYR A 110 -12.23 8.75 2.83
CA TYR A 110 -12.12 7.46 3.51
C TYR A 110 -12.53 7.56 4.99
N ILE A 111 -12.04 8.56 5.72
CA ILE A 111 -12.42 8.80 7.13
C ILE A 111 -13.94 9.01 7.24
N ALA A 112 -14.49 9.91 6.41
CA ALA A 112 -15.92 10.20 6.40
C ALA A 112 -16.74 8.94 6.08
N LEU A 113 -16.32 8.13 5.10
CA LEU A 113 -16.96 6.87 4.75
C LEU A 113 -17.01 5.93 5.97
N LEU A 114 -15.86 5.64 6.59
CA LEU A 114 -15.83 4.71 7.72
C LEU A 114 -16.65 5.21 8.90
N TYR A 115 -16.45 6.46 9.33
CA TYR A 115 -17.14 7.02 10.48
C TYR A 115 -18.66 7.14 10.25
N THR A 116 -19.09 7.49 9.02
CA THR A 116 -20.52 7.51 8.69
C THR A 116 -21.15 6.13 8.89
N TYR A 117 -20.55 5.08 8.32
CA TYR A 117 -21.04 3.72 8.49
C TYR A 117 -20.87 3.17 9.91
N THR A 118 -19.97 3.74 10.70
CA THR A 118 -19.83 3.41 12.13
C THR A 118 -20.99 3.94 12.97
N PHE A 119 -21.46 5.17 12.69
CA PHE A 119 -22.43 5.85 13.55
C PHE A 119 -23.88 5.84 13.01
N ILE A 120 -24.08 5.56 11.72
CA ILE A 120 -25.42 5.53 11.13
C ILE A 120 -26.26 4.37 11.69
N ASN A 121 -27.54 4.65 11.97
CA ASN A 121 -28.54 3.66 12.40
C ASN A 121 -28.17 2.87 13.68
N THR A 122 -27.54 3.54 14.65
CA THR A 122 -27.05 2.98 15.93
C THR A 122 -28.07 3.12 17.07
N THR A 123 -29.35 2.94 16.78
CA THR A 123 -30.41 2.92 17.81
C THR A 123 -30.50 1.52 18.39
N SER A 124 -30.49 1.38 19.73
CA SER A 124 -30.64 0.09 20.41
C SER A 124 -32.05 -0.48 20.25
N LEU A 125 -32.21 -1.75 20.63
CA LEU A 125 -33.50 -2.45 20.70
C LEU A 125 -34.48 -1.72 21.65
N ASP A 126 -33.95 -1.09 22.70
CA ASP A 126 -34.73 -0.30 23.66
C ASP A 126 -35.04 1.13 23.16
N GLY A 127 -34.72 1.44 21.89
CA GLY A 127 -34.95 2.75 21.28
C GLY A 127 -33.92 3.83 21.67
N GLN A 128 -32.84 3.47 22.39
CA GLN A 128 -31.80 4.44 22.75
C GLN A 128 -30.95 4.77 21.53
N LYS A 129 -30.94 6.04 21.12
CA LYS A 129 -30.11 6.50 20.01
C LYS A 129 -28.64 6.53 20.41
N ALA A 130 -27.76 6.19 19.48
CA ALA A 130 -26.31 6.18 19.66
C ALA A 130 -25.84 5.25 20.79
N ASP A 131 -26.40 4.05 20.85
CA ASP A 131 -26.02 3.02 21.82
C ASP A 131 -24.54 2.65 21.72
N ILE A 132 -23.85 2.70 22.86
CA ILE A 132 -22.39 2.56 22.96
C ILE A 132 -21.93 1.19 22.47
N LEU A 133 -22.59 0.12 22.91
CA LEU A 133 -22.23 -1.24 22.53
C LEU A 133 -22.50 -1.49 21.05
N TYR A 134 -23.54 -0.87 20.50
CA TYR A 134 -23.86 -0.97 19.09
C TYR A 134 -22.79 -0.30 18.21
N TRP A 135 -22.50 0.98 18.41
CA TRP A 135 -21.46 1.63 17.58
C TRP A 135 -20.05 1.11 17.90
N SER A 136 -19.79 0.58 19.12
CA SER A 136 -18.53 -0.12 19.45
C SER A 136 -18.35 -1.37 18.60
N SER A 137 -19.35 -2.26 18.59
CA SER A 137 -19.37 -3.47 17.77
C SER A 137 -19.25 -3.14 16.28
N ARG A 138 -19.89 -2.04 15.86
CA ARG A 138 -19.79 -1.54 14.50
C ARG A 138 -18.37 -1.09 14.17
N ALA A 139 -17.75 -0.28 15.03
CA ALA A 139 -16.40 0.23 14.85
C ALA A 139 -15.40 -0.92 14.69
N ALA A 140 -15.55 -1.98 15.51
CA ALA A 140 -14.74 -3.19 15.40
C ALA A 140 -14.86 -3.87 14.04
N ARG A 141 -16.09 -4.14 13.57
CA ARG A 141 -16.33 -4.83 12.28
C ARG A 141 -15.91 -3.99 11.08
N VAL A 142 -16.19 -2.69 11.12
CA VAL A 142 -15.71 -1.74 10.09
C VAL A 142 -14.18 -1.77 10.07
N ALA A 143 -13.49 -1.56 11.18
CA ALA A 143 -12.02 -1.56 11.21
C ALA A 143 -11.42 -2.90 10.78
N ALA A 144 -11.94 -4.03 11.26
CA ALA A 144 -11.50 -5.38 10.90
C ALA A 144 -11.58 -5.61 9.39
N SER A 145 -12.68 -5.20 8.76
CA SER A 145 -12.87 -5.36 7.31
C SER A 145 -11.84 -4.60 6.47
N GLN A 146 -11.21 -3.54 7.00
CA GLN A 146 -10.24 -2.74 6.26
C GLN A 146 -8.80 -3.28 6.35
N ILE A 147 -8.52 -4.18 7.29
CA ILE A 147 -7.16 -4.70 7.51
C ILE A 147 -6.54 -5.34 6.25
N PRO A 148 -7.27 -6.09 5.40
CA PRO A 148 -6.72 -6.62 4.16
C PRO A 148 -6.24 -5.55 3.19
N LEU A 149 -7.01 -4.46 3.04
CA LEU A 149 -6.62 -3.36 2.17
C LEU A 149 -5.44 -2.58 2.76
N VAL A 150 -5.42 -2.36 4.08
CA VAL A 150 -4.27 -1.78 4.77
C VAL A 150 -3.01 -2.62 4.52
N ALA A 151 -3.10 -3.95 4.65
CA ALA A 151 -1.99 -4.85 4.37
C ALA A 151 -1.53 -4.76 2.90
N ALA A 152 -2.46 -4.81 1.95
CA ALA A 152 -2.18 -4.73 0.52
C ALA A 152 -1.49 -3.42 0.12
N LEU A 153 -1.89 -2.29 0.71
CA LEU A 153 -1.27 -0.98 0.45
C LEU A 153 0.16 -0.88 1.03
N GLY A 154 0.46 -1.63 2.09
CA GLY A 154 1.76 -1.64 2.75
C GLY A 154 2.82 -2.53 2.08
N THR A 155 2.42 -3.50 1.26
CA THR A 155 3.34 -4.44 0.59
C THR A 155 4.08 -3.80 -0.60
N LYS A 156 5.28 -4.29 -0.95
CA LYS A 156 6.03 -3.77 -2.12
C LYS A 156 5.62 -4.48 -3.41
N ASN A 157 5.25 -5.74 -3.34
CA ASN A 157 4.51 -6.44 -4.40
C ASN A 157 3.03 -6.03 -4.25
N ASN A 158 2.73 -4.82 -4.71
CA ASN A 158 1.48 -4.13 -4.42
C ASN A 158 0.48 -4.31 -5.56
N ILE A 159 -0.57 -5.08 -5.30
CA ILE A 159 -1.65 -5.35 -6.29
C ILE A 159 -2.43 -4.07 -6.58
N VAL A 160 -2.58 -3.16 -5.62
CA VAL A 160 -3.27 -1.87 -5.82
C VAL A 160 -2.47 -0.99 -6.77
N SER A 161 -1.13 -0.97 -6.66
CA SER A 161 -0.25 -0.30 -7.62
C SER A 161 -0.41 -0.86 -9.03
N LEU A 162 -0.50 -2.19 -9.17
CA LEU A 162 -0.73 -2.85 -10.47
C LEU A 162 -2.06 -2.42 -11.10
N VAL A 163 -3.14 -2.34 -10.32
CA VAL A 163 -4.46 -1.96 -10.82
C VAL A 163 -4.52 -0.46 -11.16
N THR A 164 -4.02 0.39 -10.27
CA THR A 164 -4.22 1.85 -10.35
C THR A 164 -3.10 2.59 -11.08
N GLY A 165 -1.93 1.97 -11.26
CA GLY A 165 -0.72 2.64 -11.77
C GLY A 165 -0.10 3.65 -10.80
N ILE A 166 -0.64 3.79 -9.59
CA ILE A 166 -0.14 4.72 -8.57
C ILE A 166 1.08 4.11 -7.90
N SER A 167 2.16 4.89 -7.80
CA SER A 167 3.41 4.41 -7.22
C SER A 167 3.26 3.99 -5.75
N TYR A 168 4.10 3.04 -5.33
CA TYR A 168 4.13 2.55 -3.95
C TYR A 168 4.26 3.68 -2.93
N ASP A 169 5.09 4.69 -3.19
CA ASP A 169 5.32 5.78 -2.22
C ASP A 169 4.05 6.58 -1.92
N LYS A 170 3.22 6.79 -2.94
CA LYS A 170 1.92 7.45 -2.82
C LYS A 170 0.90 6.55 -2.12
N LEU A 171 0.85 5.27 -2.47
CA LEU A 171 -0.01 4.31 -1.78
C LEU A 171 0.42 4.08 -0.32
N ASN A 172 1.71 4.20 0.00
CA ASN A 172 2.21 4.06 1.36
C ASN A 172 1.72 5.20 2.26
N TYR A 173 1.52 6.41 1.72
CA TYR A 173 0.83 7.46 2.47
C TYR A 173 -0.59 7.03 2.85
N ILE A 174 -1.35 6.51 1.89
CA ILE A 174 -2.72 6.03 2.12
C ILE A 174 -2.74 4.86 3.12
N HIS A 175 -1.80 3.91 3.03
CA HIS A 175 -1.61 2.85 4.02
C HIS A 175 -1.52 3.41 5.46
N ARG A 176 -0.67 4.43 5.67
CA ARG A 176 -0.50 5.04 7.00
C ARG A 176 -1.77 5.72 7.49
N MET A 177 -2.46 6.47 6.63
CA MET A 177 -3.70 7.15 7.02
C MET A 177 -4.82 6.16 7.32
N MET A 178 -5.00 5.14 6.48
CA MET A 178 -5.99 4.09 6.73
C MET A 178 -5.70 3.32 8.01
N ALA A 179 -4.44 2.95 8.27
CA ALA A 179 -4.05 2.27 9.51
C ALA A 179 -4.37 3.12 10.75
N ARG A 180 -4.12 4.44 10.70
CA ARG A 180 -4.46 5.38 11.78
C ARG A 180 -5.96 5.51 11.99
N THR A 181 -6.75 5.56 10.92
CA THR A 181 -8.23 5.58 11.01
C THR A 181 -8.78 4.27 11.57
N CYS A 182 -8.23 3.11 11.19
CA CYS A 182 -8.62 1.84 11.79
C CYS A 182 -8.22 1.79 13.27
N PHE A 183 -7.03 2.31 13.62
CA PHE A 183 -6.58 2.39 15.00
C PHE A 183 -7.51 3.25 15.87
N THR A 184 -7.98 4.41 15.39
CA THR A 184 -8.93 5.23 16.16
C THR A 184 -10.26 4.51 16.39
N LEU A 185 -10.80 3.80 15.38
CA LEU A 185 -11.99 2.97 15.54
C LEU A 185 -11.78 1.81 16.53
N LEU A 186 -10.61 1.18 16.52
CA LEU A 186 -10.28 0.09 17.44
C LEU A 186 -10.07 0.58 18.88
N CYS A 187 -9.51 1.77 19.08
CA CYS A 187 -9.46 2.41 20.39
C CYS A 187 -10.85 2.71 20.92
N VAL A 188 -11.72 3.23 20.07
CA VAL A 188 -13.13 3.49 20.37
C VAL A 188 -13.84 2.19 20.76
N HIS A 189 -13.66 1.11 20.01
CA HIS A 189 -14.16 -0.21 20.37
C HIS A 189 -13.61 -0.69 21.72
N GLY A 190 -12.28 -0.79 21.87
CA GLY A 190 -11.66 -1.33 23.08
C GLY A 190 -12.00 -0.55 24.35
N ALA A 191 -12.04 0.78 24.27
CA ALA A 191 -12.44 1.63 25.40
C ALA A 191 -13.91 1.43 25.78
N SER A 192 -14.79 1.29 24.78
CA SER A 192 -16.23 1.10 24.98
C SER A 192 -16.55 -0.27 25.56
N GLU A 193 -15.89 -1.33 25.09
CA GLU A 193 -16.01 -2.66 25.69
C GLU A 193 -15.51 -2.63 27.15
N ALA A 194 -14.36 -2.00 27.41
CA ALA A 194 -13.82 -1.91 28.76
C ALA A 194 -14.74 -1.13 29.73
N SER A 195 -15.46 -0.11 29.24
CA SER A 195 -16.37 0.70 30.07
C SER A 195 -17.77 0.13 30.21
N SER A 196 -18.28 -0.54 29.17
CA SER A 196 -19.72 -0.78 29.01
C SER A 196 -20.08 -2.24 28.80
N TYR A 197 -19.14 -3.14 28.51
CA TYR A 197 -19.42 -4.58 28.39
C TYR A 197 -19.57 -5.20 29.79
N PRO A 198 -20.75 -5.72 30.18
CA PRO A 198 -21.01 -6.17 31.55
C PRO A 198 -20.10 -7.31 32.01
N TYR A 199 -19.65 -8.15 31.07
CA TYR A 199 -18.84 -9.32 31.36
C TYR A 199 -17.34 -9.09 31.14
N PHE A 200 -16.91 -7.85 30.85
CA PHE A 200 -15.51 -7.55 30.51
C PHE A 200 -14.52 -8.08 31.56
N ARG A 201 -14.80 -7.80 32.84
CA ARG A 201 -13.94 -8.25 33.97
C ARG A 201 -13.92 -9.76 34.13
N LEU A 202 -15.02 -10.44 33.83
CA LEU A 202 -15.14 -11.90 33.91
C LEU A 202 -14.37 -12.56 32.77
N SER A 203 -14.37 -11.94 31.58
CA SER A 203 -13.68 -12.42 30.38
C SER A 203 -12.19 -12.10 30.32
N LEU A 204 -11.59 -11.44 31.32
CA LEU A 204 -10.16 -11.08 31.30
C LEU A 204 -9.22 -12.29 31.17
N ASN A 205 -9.67 -13.47 31.60
CA ASN A 205 -8.90 -14.71 31.47
C ASN A 205 -9.19 -15.45 30.16
N ASP A 206 -10.22 -15.05 29.42
CA ASP A 206 -10.57 -15.68 28.16
C ASP A 206 -9.49 -15.39 27.11
N GLN A 207 -9.21 -16.39 26.26
CA GLN A 207 -8.19 -16.26 25.23
C GLN A 207 -8.56 -15.16 24.22
N TRP A 208 -9.82 -15.12 23.76
CA TRP A 208 -10.26 -14.16 22.75
C TRP A 208 -10.06 -12.70 23.20
N LEU A 209 -10.36 -12.38 24.46
CA LEU A 209 -10.21 -11.02 24.99
C LEU A 209 -8.73 -10.64 25.17
N ARG A 210 -7.91 -11.55 25.71
CA ARG A 210 -6.45 -11.33 25.81
C ARG A 210 -5.79 -11.18 24.45
N SER A 211 -6.21 -11.95 23.45
CA SER A 211 -5.75 -11.79 22.06
C SER A 211 -6.13 -10.42 21.49
N GLY A 212 -7.34 -9.91 21.79
CA GLY A 212 -7.79 -8.58 21.38
C GLY A 212 -6.98 -7.45 22.03
N MET A 213 -6.76 -7.52 23.35
CA MET A 213 -5.91 -6.57 24.08
C MET A 213 -4.46 -6.60 23.58
N THR A 214 -3.92 -7.79 23.31
CA THR A 214 -2.56 -7.94 22.76
C THR A 214 -2.47 -7.34 21.35
N ALA A 215 -3.49 -7.55 20.51
CA ALA A 215 -3.53 -6.99 19.17
C ALA A 215 -3.59 -5.46 19.20
N ILE A 216 -4.47 -4.85 20.02
CA ILE A 216 -4.55 -3.38 20.08
C ILE A 216 -3.29 -2.75 20.68
N ALA A 217 -2.63 -3.42 21.63
CA ALA A 217 -1.34 -2.96 22.17
C ALA A 217 -0.23 -3.03 21.10
N ALA A 218 -0.19 -4.09 20.29
CA ALA A 218 0.74 -4.19 19.17
C ALA A 218 0.45 -3.12 18.10
N LEU A 219 -0.81 -2.85 17.79
CA LEU A 219 -1.20 -1.77 16.88
C LEU A 219 -0.85 -0.39 17.43
N PHE A 220 -1.01 -0.16 18.73
CA PHE A 220 -0.56 1.07 19.37
C PHE A 220 0.96 1.26 19.21
N ALA A 221 1.75 0.24 19.53
CA ALA A 221 3.20 0.26 19.33
C ALA A 221 3.56 0.55 17.87
N LEU A 222 2.87 -0.10 16.91
CA LEU A 222 3.02 0.16 15.48
C LEU A 222 2.82 1.64 15.13
N ILE A 223 1.76 2.26 15.63
CA ILE A 223 1.44 3.66 15.34
C ILE A 223 2.54 4.58 15.88
N ILE A 224 3.01 4.34 17.11
CA ILE A 224 4.06 5.14 17.74
C ILE A 224 5.37 5.04 16.98
N VAL A 225 5.90 3.83 16.74
CA VAL A 225 7.19 3.68 16.03
C VAL A 225 7.11 4.16 14.58
N SER A 226 5.92 4.16 13.98
CA SER A 226 5.66 4.66 12.63
C SER A 226 5.55 6.18 12.52
N LEU A 227 5.61 6.91 13.63
CA LEU A 227 5.69 8.38 13.61
C LEU A 227 6.97 8.81 12.89
N ARG A 228 6.85 9.86 12.08
CA ARG A 228 7.94 10.31 11.21
C ARG A 228 9.23 10.64 11.97
N PRO A 229 9.23 11.37 13.10
CA PRO A 229 10.44 11.65 13.85
C PRO A 229 11.17 10.36 14.27
N ILE A 230 10.44 9.38 14.80
CA ILE A 230 11.02 8.11 15.25
C ILE A 230 11.60 7.32 14.07
N ARG A 231 10.87 7.20 12.96
CA ARG A 231 11.35 6.47 11.77
C ARG A 231 12.55 7.15 11.10
N GLN A 232 12.68 8.48 11.18
CA GLN A 232 13.81 9.21 10.60
C GLN A 232 15.09 9.03 11.43
N GLU A 233 14.98 9.06 12.76
CA GLU A 233 16.13 8.94 13.66
C GLU A 233 16.51 7.48 13.96
N ALA A 234 15.54 6.55 13.96
CA ALA A 234 15.72 5.16 14.35
C ALA A 234 15.01 4.20 13.38
N TYR A 235 15.42 4.22 12.11
CA TYR A 235 14.78 3.43 11.05
C TYR A 235 14.79 1.92 11.32
N GLU A 236 15.90 1.38 11.82
CA GLU A 236 16.02 -0.06 12.12
C GLU A 236 15.04 -0.50 13.21
N VAL A 237 14.94 0.28 14.30
CA VAL A 237 13.97 0.04 15.39
C VAL A 237 12.55 0.06 14.84
N PHE A 238 12.22 1.07 14.04
CA PHE A 238 10.94 1.13 13.33
C PHE A 238 10.69 -0.14 12.51
N PHE A 239 11.66 -0.57 11.70
CA PHE A 239 11.50 -1.70 10.80
C PHE A 239 11.23 -3.02 11.54
N TYR A 240 12.06 -3.37 12.52
CA TYR A 240 11.91 -4.62 13.27
C TYR A 240 10.68 -4.64 14.17
N THR A 241 10.45 -3.56 14.92
CA THR A 241 9.25 -3.45 15.74
C THR A 241 8.00 -3.50 14.88
N HIS A 242 8.00 -2.82 13.72
CA HIS A 242 6.87 -2.89 12.81
C HIS A 242 6.64 -4.32 12.29
N PHE A 243 7.69 -5.04 11.92
CA PHE A 243 7.56 -6.41 11.43
C PHE A 243 6.95 -7.34 12.50
N ILE A 244 7.50 -7.31 13.72
CA ILE A 244 7.06 -8.16 14.83
C ILE A 244 5.64 -7.78 15.27
N SER A 245 5.36 -6.48 15.43
CA SER A 245 4.05 -6.03 15.88
C SER A 245 2.96 -6.27 14.84
N VAL A 246 3.26 -6.27 13.53
CA VAL A 246 2.28 -6.71 12.51
C VAL A 246 1.93 -8.18 12.69
N LEU A 247 2.91 -9.05 12.93
CA LEU A 247 2.65 -10.47 13.19
C LEU A 247 1.77 -10.65 14.43
N ILE A 248 2.13 -9.99 15.54
CA ILE A 248 1.36 -10.05 16.79
C ILE A 248 -0.06 -9.52 16.58
N PHE A 249 -0.22 -8.39 15.88
CA PHE A 249 -1.52 -7.81 15.59
C PHE A 249 -2.38 -8.75 14.74
N LEU A 250 -1.85 -9.31 13.65
CA LEU A 250 -2.63 -10.18 12.75
C LEU A 250 -3.05 -11.48 13.43
N VAL A 251 -2.15 -12.13 14.20
CA VAL A 251 -2.47 -13.36 14.95
C VAL A 251 -3.45 -13.07 16.07
N GLY A 252 -3.20 -12.02 16.86
CA GLY A 252 -4.09 -11.61 17.95
C GLY A 252 -5.48 -11.22 17.45
N ALA A 253 -5.56 -10.43 16.37
CA ALA A 253 -6.82 -10.04 15.76
C ALA A 253 -7.57 -11.25 15.17
N TYR A 254 -6.87 -12.22 14.57
CA TYR A 254 -7.49 -13.44 14.06
C TYR A 254 -8.18 -14.22 15.18
N HIS A 255 -7.46 -14.48 16.28
CA HIS A 255 -8.03 -15.22 17.41
C HIS A 255 -9.14 -14.43 18.13
N HIS A 256 -8.98 -13.12 18.28
CA HIS A 256 -10.00 -12.26 18.89
C HIS A 256 -11.30 -12.25 18.08
N THR A 257 -11.20 -12.16 16.75
CA THR A 257 -12.36 -12.10 15.86
C THR A 257 -12.97 -13.47 15.55
N ALA A 258 -12.24 -14.57 15.78
CA ALA A 258 -12.74 -15.93 15.59
C ALA A 258 -13.93 -16.25 16.51
N GLU A 259 -13.90 -15.77 17.76
CA GLU A 259 -14.99 -15.93 18.73
C GLU A 259 -16.34 -15.45 18.20
N TYR A 260 -16.33 -14.41 17.37
CA TYR A 260 -17.52 -13.78 16.78
C TYR A 260 -17.69 -14.04 15.29
N ASN A 261 -17.09 -15.13 14.78
CA ASN A 261 -17.12 -15.53 13.36
C ASN A 261 -16.72 -14.40 12.40
N ALA A 262 -15.79 -13.53 12.80
CA ALA A 262 -15.35 -12.36 12.04
C ALA A 262 -13.89 -12.49 11.54
N SER A 263 -13.23 -13.62 11.78
CA SER A 263 -11.85 -13.90 11.34
C SER A 263 -11.68 -13.89 9.82
N PHE A 264 -12.77 -14.05 9.06
CA PHE A 264 -12.80 -13.92 7.60
C PHE A 264 -12.34 -12.54 7.10
N TRP A 265 -12.46 -11.50 7.93
CA TRP A 265 -11.91 -10.17 7.62
C TRP A 265 -10.40 -10.07 7.83
N ILE A 266 -9.82 -10.93 8.67
CA ILE A 266 -8.41 -10.81 9.09
C ILE A 266 -7.49 -11.71 8.28
N TRP A 267 -7.86 -12.98 8.06
CA TRP A 267 -6.96 -13.96 7.41
C TRP A 267 -6.45 -13.54 6.02
N PRO A 268 -7.20 -12.79 5.16
CA PRO A 268 -6.66 -12.36 3.87
C PRO A 268 -5.40 -11.50 4.04
N SER A 269 -5.33 -10.73 5.12
CA SER A 269 -4.16 -9.91 5.48
C SER A 269 -2.94 -10.76 5.81
N ILE A 270 -3.14 -11.92 6.47
CA ILE A 270 -2.07 -12.88 6.76
C ILE A 270 -1.51 -13.44 5.45
N VAL A 271 -2.38 -13.77 4.49
CA VAL A 271 -1.96 -14.29 3.18
C VAL A 271 -1.26 -13.22 2.36
N ILE A 272 -1.84 -12.03 2.23
CA ILE A 272 -1.21 -10.89 1.55
C ILE A 272 0.14 -10.57 2.18
N TRP A 273 0.19 -10.58 3.52
CA TRP A 273 1.42 -10.26 4.22
C TRP A 273 2.46 -11.36 4.01
N GLY A 274 2.14 -12.62 4.29
CA GLY A 274 3.03 -13.76 4.09
C GLY A 274 3.53 -13.91 2.65
N LEU A 275 2.64 -13.77 1.66
CA LEU A 275 2.98 -13.94 0.25
C LEU A 275 3.99 -12.91 -0.25
N ASP A 276 3.86 -11.62 0.09
CA ASP A 276 4.86 -10.62 -0.32
C ASP A 276 6.24 -10.90 0.30
N ARG A 277 6.29 -11.45 1.52
CA ARG A 277 7.54 -11.84 2.19
C ARG A 277 8.15 -13.06 1.51
N PHE A 278 7.32 -14.06 1.19
CA PHE A 278 7.73 -15.22 0.42
C PHE A 278 8.29 -14.84 -0.96
N ILE A 279 7.57 -14.00 -1.72
CA ILE A 279 8.02 -13.54 -3.05
C ILE A 279 9.36 -12.81 -2.96
N ARG A 280 9.58 -11.99 -1.93
CA ARG A 280 10.88 -11.31 -1.73
C ARG A 280 12.00 -12.26 -1.39
N MET A 281 11.73 -13.24 -0.53
CA MET A 281 12.71 -14.28 -0.19
C MET A 281 13.09 -15.07 -1.45
N VAL A 282 12.11 -15.49 -2.26
CA VAL A 282 12.36 -16.15 -3.55
C VAL A 282 13.17 -15.24 -4.48
N ARG A 283 12.79 -13.97 -4.61
CA ARG A 283 13.52 -12.99 -5.45
C ARG A 283 14.98 -12.83 -5.00
N LEU A 284 15.20 -12.77 -3.69
CA LEU A 284 16.53 -12.69 -3.10
C LEU A 284 17.33 -13.95 -3.38
N VAL A 285 16.76 -15.14 -3.26
CA VAL A 285 17.48 -16.39 -3.57
C VAL A 285 17.79 -16.52 -5.06
N VAL A 286 16.83 -16.20 -5.95
CA VAL A 286 16.98 -16.32 -7.41
C VAL A 286 18.05 -15.37 -7.95
N PHE A 287 17.96 -14.07 -7.62
CA PHE A 287 18.92 -13.09 -8.14
C PHE A 287 20.31 -13.20 -7.50
N ASN A 288 20.41 -13.87 -6.33
CA ASN A 288 21.68 -14.10 -5.64
C ASN A 288 22.06 -15.60 -5.63
N HIS A 289 21.60 -16.40 -6.60
CA HIS A 289 21.79 -17.85 -6.60
C HIS A 289 23.27 -18.29 -6.54
N SER A 290 24.19 -17.46 -7.07
CA SER A 290 25.64 -17.66 -6.99
C SER A 290 26.18 -17.52 -5.56
N TYR A 291 25.56 -16.66 -4.73
CA TYR A 291 25.89 -16.51 -3.32
C TYR A 291 25.41 -17.70 -2.47
N PHE A 292 24.24 -18.26 -2.82
CA PHE A 292 23.65 -19.40 -2.09
C PHE A 292 24.09 -20.79 -2.60
N GLY A 293 25.08 -20.87 -3.49
CA GLY A 293 25.78 -22.12 -3.80
C GLY A 293 25.07 -23.09 -4.76
N PHE A 294 24.10 -22.64 -5.57
CA PHE A 294 23.39 -23.53 -6.51
C PHE A 294 24.21 -23.95 -7.74
N LYS A 295 25.39 -23.38 -7.95
CA LYS A 295 26.42 -23.88 -8.89
C LYS A 295 27.79 -23.80 -8.21
N SER A 296 28.45 -24.96 -8.10
CA SER A 296 29.85 -25.04 -7.67
C SER A 296 30.72 -24.34 -8.71
N GLY A 297 31.15 -23.12 -8.41
CA GLY A 297 31.89 -22.27 -9.35
C GLY A 297 31.85 -20.81 -8.94
N SER A 298 32.55 -20.49 -7.84
CA SER A 298 33.13 -19.19 -7.50
C SER A 298 32.56 -17.97 -8.23
N GLY A 299 31.55 -17.34 -7.64
CA GLY A 299 31.17 -15.98 -7.99
C GLY A 299 30.76 -15.27 -6.72
N THR A 300 31.74 -14.78 -5.95
CA THR A 300 31.47 -13.69 -5.03
C THR A 300 30.80 -12.58 -5.86
N MET A 301 29.64 -12.10 -5.43
CA MET A 301 29.03 -10.92 -6.06
C MET A 301 29.77 -9.67 -5.57
N ASP A 302 31.09 -9.64 -5.76
CA ASP A 302 31.93 -8.56 -5.30
C ASP A 302 31.62 -7.33 -6.13
N GLY A 303 31.30 -6.26 -5.42
CA GLY A 303 31.15 -4.93 -5.98
C GLY A 303 32.46 -4.16 -5.86
N THR A 304 32.77 -3.33 -6.85
CA THR A 304 33.81 -2.32 -6.71
C THR A 304 33.19 -1.00 -6.29
N THR A 305 33.84 -0.32 -5.35
CA THR A 305 33.46 1.01 -4.87
C THR A 305 34.53 2.01 -5.27
N GLU A 306 34.09 3.15 -5.81
CA GLU A 306 34.95 4.25 -6.23
C GLU A 306 34.41 5.54 -5.62
N LEU A 307 35.24 6.26 -4.85
CA LEU A 307 34.89 7.57 -4.31
C LEU A 307 35.06 8.63 -5.41
N LEU A 308 33.95 9.23 -5.86
CA LEU A 308 33.97 10.27 -6.90
C LEU A 308 34.11 11.68 -6.32
N SER A 309 33.54 11.91 -5.14
CA SER A 309 33.68 13.15 -4.36
C SER A 309 33.37 12.85 -2.89
N GLU A 310 33.57 13.82 -1.99
CA GLU A 310 33.36 13.65 -0.54
C GLU A 310 32.02 13.00 -0.15
N ASN A 311 30.96 13.25 -0.93
CA ASN A 311 29.61 12.75 -0.66
C ASN A 311 29.04 11.87 -1.79
N LEU A 312 29.90 11.35 -2.69
CA LEU A 312 29.46 10.55 -3.83
C LEU A 312 30.34 9.32 -4.02
N VAL A 313 29.72 8.14 -3.84
CA VAL A 313 30.35 6.85 -4.12
C VAL A 313 29.69 6.22 -5.33
N ARG A 314 30.49 5.77 -6.28
CA ARG A 314 30.05 4.92 -7.38
C ARG A 314 30.25 3.46 -6.99
N LEU A 315 29.16 2.71 -7.01
CA LEU A 315 29.16 1.26 -6.83
C LEU A 315 28.97 0.58 -8.20
N ARG A 316 29.85 -0.37 -8.53
CA ARG A 316 29.71 -1.24 -9.71
C ARG A 316 29.57 -2.67 -9.26
N LEU A 317 28.52 -3.34 -9.73
CA LEU A 317 28.21 -4.73 -9.40
C LEU A 317 28.22 -5.57 -10.68
N SER A 318 28.66 -6.82 -10.56
CA SER A 318 28.49 -7.79 -11.65
C SER A 318 27.01 -8.11 -11.83
N ARG A 319 26.53 -8.01 -13.08
CA ARG A 319 25.13 -8.21 -13.43
C ARG A 319 24.84 -9.70 -13.71
N PRO A 320 23.88 -10.34 -13.01
CA PRO A 320 23.40 -11.67 -13.41
C PRO A 320 22.80 -11.64 -14.84
N PRO A 321 23.04 -12.64 -15.70
CA PRO A 321 22.57 -12.62 -17.10
C PRO A 321 21.06 -12.41 -17.29
N HIS A 322 20.26 -12.81 -16.30
CA HIS A 322 18.79 -12.73 -16.32
C HIS A 322 18.24 -11.46 -15.65
N PHE A 323 19.10 -10.54 -15.19
CA PHE A 323 18.70 -9.29 -14.55
C PHE A 323 18.66 -8.14 -15.55
N HIS A 324 17.44 -7.74 -15.92
CA HIS A 324 17.16 -6.68 -16.91
C HIS A 324 16.39 -5.53 -16.28
N TRP A 325 16.57 -4.31 -16.79
CA TRP A 325 15.87 -3.13 -16.30
C TRP A 325 15.58 -2.09 -17.39
N SER A 326 14.57 -1.28 -17.16
CA SER A 326 14.25 -0.08 -17.95
C SER A 326 14.84 1.19 -17.31
N PRO A 327 15.04 2.27 -18.09
CA PRO A 327 15.51 3.55 -17.56
C PRO A 327 14.64 4.07 -16.40
N GLY A 328 15.28 4.57 -15.35
CA GLY A 328 14.61 5.12 -14.17
C GLY A 328 14.17 4.09 -13.12
N GLN A 329 14.49 2.81 -13.30
CA GLN A 329 14.22 1.78 -12.29
C GLN A 329 15.24 1.80 -11.13
N THR A 330 14.78 1.31 -9.98
CA THR A 330 15.55 1.20 -8.74
C THR A 330 15.81 -0.26 -8.40
N ALA A 331 17.03 -0.59 -7.96
CA ALA A 331 17.37 -1.87 -7.38
C ALA A 331 17.48 -1.75 -5.84
N TYR A 332 17.25 -2.86 -5.14
CA TYR A 332 17.51 -2.95 -3.70
C TYR A 332 18.80 -3.74 -3.49
N LEU A 333 19.74 -3.17 -2.75
CA LEU A 333 21.05 -3.78 -2.47
C LEU A 333 21.19 -4.14 -1.00
N ILE A 334 21.76 -5.31 -0.74
CA ILE A 334 22.14 -5.80 0.59
C ILE A 334 23.65 -5.97 0.55
N MET A 335 24.36 -5.29 1.45
CA MET A 335 25.83 -5.31 1.52
C MET A 335 26.27 -5.76 2.92
N PRO A 336 26.39 -7.07 3.18
CA PRO A 336 26.69 -7.60 4.50
C PRO A 336 28.05 -7.17 5.08
N SER A 337 28.99 -6.75 4.22
CA SER A 337 30.31 -6.24 4.64
C SER A 337 30.27 -4.78 5.12
N VAL A 338 29.19 -4.06 4.85
CA VAL A 338 29.04 -2.62 5.15
C VAL A 338 27.99 -2.39 6.24
N SER A 339 26.87 -3.11 6.20
CA SER A 339 25.83 -3.01 7.23
C SER A 339 26.11 -3.98 8.38
N THR A 340 25.89 -3.53 9.61
CA THR A 340 25.86 -4.40 10.81
C THR A 340 24.72 -5.42 10.77
N LEU A 341 23.72 -5.19 9.89
CA LEU A 341 22.57 -6.04 9.68
C LEU A 341 22.62 -6.65 8.27
N PRO A 342 22.97 -7.94 8.13
CA PRO A 342 23.29 -8.56 6.84
C PRO A 342 22.08 -8.78 5.91
N PHE A 343 20.87 -8.38 6.32
CA PHE A 343 19.64 -8.53 5.54
C PHE A 343 18.98 -7.18 5.20
N GLU A 344 19.65 -6.07 5.49
CA GLU A 344 19.11 -4.75 5.23
C GLU A 344 19.23 -4.39 3.75
N ALA A 345 18.09 -4.11 3.12
CA ALA A 345 17.98 -3.83 1.70
C ALA A 345 17.70 -2.34 1.45
N HIS A 346 18.66 -1.65 0.83
CA HIS A 346 18.58 -0.22 0.55
C HIS A 346 18.28 0.07 -0.92
N PRO A 347 17.36 0.99 -1.24
CA PRO A 347 17.03 1.33 -2.61
C PRO A 347 18.08 2.23 -3.25
N PHE A 348 18.52 1.88 -4.45
CA PHE A 348 19.41 2.69 -5.30
C PHE A 348 18.85 2.79 -6.71
N THR A 349 18.86 3.99 -7.29
CA THR A 349 18.54 4.17 -8.72
C THR A 349 19.66 3.61 -9.58
N ILE A 350 19.31 2.82 -10.59
CA ILE A 350 20.30 2.24 -11.50
C ILE A 350 20.77 3.35 -12.45
N ALA A 351 22.04 3.72 -12.34
CA ALA A 351 22.64 4.79 -13.15
C ALA A 351 23.13 4.31 -14.53
N SER A 352 23.22 2.99 -14.75
CA SER A 352 23.61 2.37 -16.02
C SER A 352 22.40 2.01 -16.89
N PHE A 353 22.65 1.79 -18.18
CA PHE A 353 21.67 1.26 -19.12
C PHE A 353 21.82 -0.26 -19.26
N ASP A 354 20.74 -0.94 -19.65
CA ASP A 354 20.79 -2.36 -19.99
C ASP A 354 21.35 -2.54 -21.39
N SER A 355 22.46 -3.28 -21.52
CA SER A 355 23.14 -3.51 -22.80
C SER A 355 22.27 -4.21 -23.85
N SER A 356 21.24 -4.97 -23.44
CA SER A 356 20.30 -5.61 -24.37
C SER A 356 19.47 -4.61 -25.19
N LEU A 357 19.30 -3.37 -24.69
CA LEU A 357 18.59 -2.30 -25.38
C LEU A 357 19.35 -1.76 -26.60
N ILE A 358 20.65 -2.00 -26.69
CA ILE A 358 21.49 -1.56 -27.82
C ILE A 358 21.45 -2.60 -28.95
N GLN A 359 21.40 -3.89 -28.62
CA GLN A 359 21.38 -4.96 -29.62
C GLN A 359 20.11 -4.95 -30.50
N THR A 360 19.02 -4.37 -30.03
CA THR A 360 17.78 -4.26 -30.81
C THR A 360 17.83 -3.16 -31.89
N THR A 361 18.83 -2.29 -31.88
CA THR A 361 18.93 -1.12 -32.79
C THR A 361 19.96 -1.26 -33.91
N VAL A 362 20.71 -2.36 -33.98
CA VAL A 362 21.63 -2.62 -35.09
C VAL A 362 21.01 -3.70 -35.98
N PRO A 363 20.62 -3.40 -37.23
CA PRO A 363 20.23 -4.42 -38.19
C PRO A 363 21.40 -5.40 -38.36
N GLU A 364 21.13 -6.70 -38.29
CA GLU A 364 22.04 -7.72 -38.81
C GLU A 364 22.17 -7.51 -40.32
N ASP A 365 23.06 -6.62 -40.75
CA ASP A 365 23.46 -6.55 -42.14
C ASP A 365 24.99 -6.53 -42.22
N GLN A 366 25.49 -7.66 -42.75
CA GLN A 366 26.77 -7.85 -43.44
C GLN A 366 28.06 -7.79 -42.60
N SER A 367 28.38 -8.93 -41.99
CA SER A 367 29.78 -9.37 -41.87
C SER A 367 29.92 -10.82 -42.34
N ASN A 368 29.63 -11.05 -43.62
CA ASN A 368 30.09 -12.21 -44.38
C ASN A 368 30.45 -11.72 -45.80
N SER A 369 31.64 -11.15 -45.92
CA SER A 369 32.35 -10.97 -47.19
C SER A 369 33.84 -10.96 -46.92
#